data_AF-A0A3D2QK18-F1
#
_entry.id   AF-A0A3D2QK18-F1
#
_cell.length_a   1.000
_cell.length_b   1.000
_cell.length_c   1.000
_cell.angle_alpha   90.00
_cell.angle_beta   90.00
_cell.angle_gamma   90.00
#
_symmetry.space_group_name_H-M   'P 1'
#
loop_
_entity.id
_entity.type
_entity.pdbx_description
1 polymer ?
#
loop_
_entity_poly.entity_id
_entity_poly.type
_entity_poly.pdbx_seq_one_letter_code
_entity_poly.pdbx_strand_id
1 'polypeptide(L)'
;MSVFSNPMVFLLMIFGVVSGITIGALPGLTSTMAMAVLLPVTFGMEAKMSFALLLSVYCGAIYGGSITAILINTPGTPSAAATTFDGYALAQRGQAGKALATSTLSSSIGGVISVLLLITIAPILAKFTLRFAAPEFFALAVFGLSIIASISNKNIVKGLMAGFFGLIIASIGLDPISAIPRFTFGRTELLSGVAFIPLMVGLFALPQCFVEMESMFKEKTILKGVHSKLINFKEFLSILPTIIKSALMGAFIGAVPGAGGDIAAFTAYNEAKRNAKKDERFGTGELKGIAAPEAANNASTGGAMIPLLSLAVPGDSNTAVLLGGLIIMGLQPGPLLFTQQSDIV
;
A
#
# COMPACT_ATOMS: atom_id res chain seq x y z
N MET A 1 15.07 -12.83 16.37
CA MET A 1 14.88 -12.10 17.66
C MET A 1 15.69 -10.79 17.77
N SER A 2 16.47 -10.36 16.76
CA SER A 2 17.29 -9.14 16.85
C SER A 2 16.55 -7.82 16.56
N VAL A 3 15.44 -7.85 15.81
CA VAL A 3 14.72 -6.63 15.38
C VAL A 3 14.06 -5.88 16.54
N PHE A 4 13.36 -6.60 17.44
CA PHE A 4 12.71 -6.00 18.62
C PHE A 4 13.68 -5.56 19.72
N SER A 5 14.94 -6.00 19.65
CA SER A 5 15.97 -5.70 20.65
C SER A 5 16.73 -4.40 20.35
N ASN A 6 16.58 -3.85 19.14
CA ASN A 6 17.25 -2.62 18.75
C ASN A 6 16.32 -1.40 18.91
N PRO A 7 16.57 -0.50 19.88
CA PRO A 7 15.71 0.66 20.13
C PRO A 7 15.57 1.58 18.92
N MET A 8 16.57 1.62 18.05
CA MET A 8 16.56 2.46 16.85
C MET A 8 15.50 2.00 15.85
N VAL A 9 15.25 0.69 15.72
CA VAL A 9 14.19 0.17 14.85
C VAL A 9 12.83 0.67 15.31
N PHE A 10 12.56 0.65 16.61
CA PHE A 10 11.29 1.11 17.17
C PHE A 10 11.09 2.62 16.96
N LEU A 11 12.14 3.43 17.15
CA LEU A 11 12.09 4.87 16.87
C LEU A 11 11.81 5.16 15.39
N LEU A 12 12.44 4.42 14.48
CA LEU A 12 12.20 4.53 13.05
C LEU A 12 10.80 4.08 12.66
N MET A 13 10.25 3.05 13.31
CA MET A 13 8.86 2.65 13.10
C MET A 13 7.89 3.74 13.54
N ILE A 14 8.10 4.34 14.71
CA ILE A 14 7.28 5.47 15.18
C ILE A 14 7.37 6.64 14.18
N PHE A 15 8.59 7.00 13.79
CA PHE A 15 8.81 8.07 12.80
C PHE A 15 8.14 7.74 11.46
N GLY A 16 8.24 6.50 11.01
CA GLY A 16 7.61 6.00 9.78
C GLY A 16 6.09 6.06 9.84
N VAL A 17 5.48 5.62 10.95
CA VAL A 17 4.03 5.71 11.13
C VAL A 17 3.58 7.18 11.16
N VAL A 18 4.27 8.05 11.91
CA VAL A 18 3.91 9.47 12.01
C VAL A 18 4.06 10.18 10.67
N SER A 19 5.19 9.98 9.98
CA SER A 19 5.42 10.55 8.64
C SER A 19 4.44 10.00 7.62
N GLY A 20 4.19 8.68 7.62
CA GLY A 20 3.19 8.03 6.79
C GLY A 20 1.82 8.63 6.98
N ILE A 21 1.33 8.72 8.23
CA ILE A 21 0.03 9.33 8.55
C ILE A 21 -0.01 10.78 8.08
N THR A 22 1.05 11.55 8.33
CA THR A 22 1.11 12.97 7.95
C THR A 22 1.02 13.14 6.45
N ILE A 23 1.80 12.38 5.67
CA ILE A 23 1.80 12.45 4.20
C ILE A 23 0.48 11.92 3.64
N GLY A 24 -0.02 10.79 4.15
CA GLY A 24 -1.28 10.21 3.73
C GLY A 24 -2.48 11.12 4.04
N ALA A 25 -2.42 11.89 5.12
CA ALA A 25 -3.43 12.88 5.47
C ALA A 25 -3.35 14.18 4.64
N LEU A 26 -2.49 14.25 3.63
CA LEU A 26 -2.49 15.36 2.68
C LEU A 26 -3.28 14.94 1.43
N PRO A 27 -4.37 15.66 1.06
CA PRO A 27 -5.15 15.31 -0.13
C PRO A 27 -4.27 15.33 -1.36
N GLY A 28 -4.33 14.27 -2.16
CA GLY A 28 -3.47 14.18 -3.33
C GLY A 28 -2.03 13.81 -3.02
N LEU A 29 -1.66 13.37 -1.82
CA LEU A 29 -0.37 12.69 -1.60
C LEU A 29 -0.64 11.21 -1.36
N THR A 30 -0.36 10.40 -2.39
CA THR A 30 -0.60 8.95 -2.33
C THR A 30 0.43 8.24 -1.45
N SER A 31 0.06 7.08 -0.92
CA SER A 31 1.01 6.22 -0.19
C SER A 31 2.22 5.83 -1.04
N THR A 32 2.03 5.64 -2.35
CA THR A 32 3.11 5.27 -3.29
C THR A 32 4.13 6.39 -3.41
N MET A 33 3.66 7.63 -3.44
CA MET A 33 4.51 8.82 -3.46
C MET A 33 5.30 8.97 -2.14
N ALA A 34 4.65 8.79 -0.99
CA ALA A 34 5.33 8.80 0.31
C ALA A 34 6.48 7.79 0.38
N MET A 35 6.23 6.57 -0.12
CA MET A 35 7.22 5.49 -0.20
C MET A 35 8.37 5.86 -1.14
N ALA A 36 8.06 6.38 -2.33
CA ALA A 36 9.08 6.76 -3.31
C ALA A 36 10.01 7.88 -2.82
N VAL A 37 9.48 8.86 -2.07
CA VAL A 37 10.26 9.97 -1.51
C VAL A 37 11.12 9.56 -0.32
N LEU A 38 10.63 8.63 0.52
CA LEU A 38 11.38 8.16 1.68
C LEU A 38 12.38 7.06 1.33
N LEU A 39 12.21 6.37 0.21
CA LEU A 39 13.11 5.29 -0.21
C LEU A 39 14.60 5.72 -0.28
N PRO A 40 14.99 6.86 -0.88
CA PRO A 40 16.38 7.31 -0.90
C PRO A 40 16.99 7.52 0.49
N VAL A 41 16.20 7.93 1.49
CA VAL A 41 16.65 8.11 2.88
C VAL A 41 17.10 6.79 3.48
N THR A 42 16.58 5.67 2.99
CA THR A 42 16.84 4.33 3.53
C THR A 42 18.11 3.66 3.03
N PHE A 43 18.83 4.24 2.06
CA PHE A 43 19.94 3.56 1.39
C PHE A 43 21.25 3.53 2.20
N GLY A 44 21.40 4.45 3.15
CA GLY A 44 22.49 4.42 4.12
C GLY A 44 22.20 3.56 5.36
N MET A 45 21.01 2.97 5.44
CA MET A 45 20.53 2.26 6.63
C MET A 45 20.67 0.75 6.47
N GLU A 46 20.82 0.03 7.58
CA GLU A 46 20.78 -1.43 7.58
C GLU A 46 19.42 -1.91 7.06
N ALA A 47 19.38 -2.95 6.23
CA ALA A 47 18.18 -3.41 5.53
C ALA A 47 16.96 -3.63 6.46
N LYS A 48 17.19 -4.12 7.69
CA LYS A 48 16.16 -4.28 8.72
C LYS A 48 15.50 -2.95 9.10
N MET A 49 16.31 -1.90 9.29
CA MET A 49 15.85 -0.56 9.65
C MET A 49 15.11 0.10 8.48
N SER A 50 15.67 -0.03 7.28
CA SER A 50 15.08 0.47 6.03
C SER A 50 13.69 -0.11 5.80
N PHE A 51 13.57 -1.43 5.94
CA PHE A 51 12.31 -2.13 5.73
C PHE A 51 11.28 -1.80 6.81
N ALA A 52 11.70 -1.74 8.08
CA ALA A 52 10.82 -1.32 9.18
C ALA A 52 10.27 0.10 8.97
N LEU A 53 11.12 1.03 8.54
CA LEU A 53 10.72 2.40 8.23
C LEU A 53 9.72 2.45 7.06
N LEU A 54 10.04 1.80 5.94
CA LEU A 54 9.19 1.80 4.74
C LEU A 54 7.84 1.12 4.98
N LEU A 55 7.80 -0.03 5.68
CA LEU A 55 6.53 -0.66 6.05
C LEU A 55 5.70 0.20 7.00
N SER A 56 6.35 0.91 7.93
CA SER A 56 5.67 1.82 8.85
C SER A 56 5.05 3.02 8.11
N VAL A 57 5.77 3.57 7.13
CA VAL A 57 5.24 4.61 6.22
C VAL A 57 4.09 4.05 5.39
N TYR A 58 4.24 2.84 4.85
CA TYR A 58 3.22 2.22 4.03
C TYR A 58 1.89 2.08 4.78
N CYS A 59 1.91 1.41 5.94
CA CYS A 59 0.72 1.25 6.78
C CYS A 59 0.18 2.59 7.30
N GLY A 60 1.08 3.49 7.71
CA GLY A 60 0.71 4.81 8.22
C GLY A 60 0.01 5.67 7.16
N ALA A 61 0.52 5.69 5.92
CA ALA A 61 -0.04 6.49 4.83
C ALA A 61 -1.39 5.96 4.34
N ILE A 62 -1.57 4.64 4.33
CA ILE A 62 -2.85 4.01 3.97
C ILE A 62 -3.96 4.43 4.93
N TYR A 63 -3.69 4.41 6.24
CA TYR A 63 -4.62 4.93 7.26
C TYR A 63 -4.72 6.47 7.25
N GLY A 64 -3.61 7.18 7.04
CA GLY A 64 -3.59 8.65 7.00
C GLY A 64 -4.56 9.24 5.98
N GLY A 65 -4.72 8.57 4.83
CA GLY A 65 -5.69 8.94 3.78
C GLY A 65 -7.13 9.06 4.26
N SER A 66 -7.49 8.33 5.32
CA SER A 66 -8.83 8.30 5.88
C SER A 66 -9.14 9.51 6.76
N ILE A 67 -8.12 10.18 7.30
CA ILE A 67 -8.28 11.39 8.12
C ILE A 67 -8.92 12.50 7.28
N THR A 68 -8.40 12.75 6.07
CA THR A 68 -8.95 13.75 5.15
C THR A 68 -10.22 13.29 4.46
N ALA A 69 -10.37 11.98 4.22
CA ALA A 69 -11.63 11.42 3.77
C ALA A 69 -12.78 11.74 4.74
N ILE A 70 -12.53 11.59 6.05
CA ILE A 70 -13.51 11.84 7.10
C ILE A 70 -13.74 13.34 7.35
N LEU A 71 -12.68 14.15 7.39
CA LEU A 71 -12.80 15.54 7.85
C LEU A 71 -13.17 16.53 6.74
N ILE A 72 -12.75 16.28 5.50
CA ILE A 72 -12.87 17.27 4.40
C ILE A 72 -13.37 16.65 3.09
N ASN A 73 -13.90 15.43 3.13
CA ASN A 73 -14.47 14.71 1.98
C ASN A 73 -13.52 14.60 0.77
N THR A 74 -12.22 14.68 1.01
CA THR A 74 -11.19 14.63 -0.04
C THR A 74 -10.16 13.60 0.41
N PRO A 75 -10.29 12.34 0.00
CA PRO A 75 -9.45 11.27 0.50
C PRO A 75 -8.00 11.48 0.07
N GLY A 76 -7.05 11.22 0.98
CA GLY A 76 -5.61 11.29 0.66
C GLY A 76 -5.13 10.12 -0.20
N THR A 77 -5.76 8.96 -0.05
CA THR A 77 -5.50 7.76 -0.85
C THR A 77 -6.77 7.33 -1.61
N PRO A 78 -6.64 6.72 -2.81
CA PRO A 78 -7.80 6.23 -3.55
C PRO A 78 -8.66 5.23 -2.76
N SER A 79 -8.03 4.43 -1.90
CA SER A 79 -8.72 3.43 -1.09
C SER A 79 -9.55 4.01 0.04
N ALA A 80 -9.21 5.20 0.55
CA ALA A 80 -10.01 5.92 1.53
C ALA A 80 -11.27 6.57 0.94
N ALA A 81 -11.48 6.51 -0.39
CA ALA A 81 -12.67 7.06 -1.02
C ALA A 81 -13.97 6.41 -0.50
N ALA A 82 -13.98 5.08 -0.29
CA ALA A 82 -15.15 4.41 0.28
C ALA A 82 -15.48 4.92 1.70
N THR A 83 -14.46 5.30 2.49
CA THR A 83 -14.60 5.83 3.85
C THR A 83 -15.29 7.19 3.88
N THR A 84 -15.22 7.98 2.80
CA THR A 84 -15.90 9.27 2.70
C THR A 84 -17.42 9.16 2.88
N PHE A 85 -18.03 8.07 2.40
CA PHE A 85 -19.49 7.94 2.32
C PHE A 85 -20.18 8.04 3.69
N ASP A 86 -19.63 7.35 4.69
CA ASP A 86 -20.15 7.39 6.06
C ASP A 86 -19.27 8.24 6.99
N GLY A 87 -17.95 8.26 6.75
CA GLY A 87 -17.00 9.03 7.56
C GLY A 87 -17.30 10.53 7.54
N TYR A 88 -17.44 11.10 6.35
CA TYR A 88 -17.74 12.53 6.20
C TYR A 88 -19.15 12.88 6.66
N ALA A 89 -20.14 12.04 6.36
CA ALA A 89 -21.51 12.23 6.84
C ALA A 89 -21.59 12.25 8.38
N LEU A 90 -20.80 11.42 9.07
CA LEU A 90 -20.72 11.40 10.52
C LEU A 90 -19.96 12.61 11.07
N ALA A 91 -18.90 13.06 10.39
CA ALA A 91 -18.17 14.27 10.74
C ALA A 91 -19.04 15.54 10.62
N GLN A 92 -19.85 15.65 9.57
CA GLN A 92 -20.81 16.76 9.38
C GLN A 92 -21.85 16.86 10.50
N ARG A 93 -22.14 15.75 11.20
CA ARG A 93 -23.04 15.71 12.36
C ARG A 93 -22.34 16.07 13.68
N GLY A 94 -21.12 16.58 13.62
CA GLY A 94 -20.29 16.89 14.80
C GLY A 94 -19.72 15.65 15.49
N GLN A 95 -19.77 14.47 14.85
CA GLN A 95 -19.26 13.20 15.40
C GLN A 95 -17.93 12.78 14.75
N ALA A 96 -17.10 13.77 14.36
CA ALA A 96 -15.82 13.52 13.69
C ALA A 96 -14.88 12.63 14.50
N GLY A 97 -14.80 12.83 15.83
CA GLY A 97 -13.98 12.01 16.72
C GLY A 97 -14.45 10.55 16.76
N LYS A 98 -15.75 10.29 16.62
CA LYS A 98 -16.30 8.93 16.52
C LYS A 98 -15.92 8.28 15.20
N ALA A 99 -16.01 9.02 14.09
CA ALA A 99 -15.60 8.56 12.77
C ALA A 99 -14.09 8.21 12.73
N LEU A 100 -13.25 9.12 13.23
CA LEU A 100 -11.79 8.93 13.33
C LEU A 100 -11.43 7.75 14.23
N ALA A 101 -12.07 7.62 15.40
CA ALA A 101 -11.84 6.49 16.30
C ALA A 101 -12.22 5.15 15.64
N THR A 102 -13.33 5.12 14.91
CA THR A 102 -13.78 3.94 14.16
C THR A 102 -12.76 3.56 13.09
N SER A 103 -12.34 4.52 12.25
CA SER A 103 -11.32 4.28 11.23
C SER A 103 -9.99 3.80 11.84
N THR A 104 -9.52 4.45 12.89
CA THR A 104 -8.24 4.10 13.55
C THR A 104 -8.27 2.68 14.11
N LEU A 105 -9.33 2.31 14.83
CA LEU A 105 -9.46 0.97 15.42
C LEU A 105 -9.62 -0.10 14.33
N SER A 106 -10.46 0.15 13.33
CA SER A 106 -10.69 -0.78 12.22
C SER A 106 -9.43 -1.00 11.39
N SER A 107 -8.72 0.07 11.02
CA SER A 107 -7.44 -0.01 10.30
C SER A 107 -6.37 -0.71 11.13
N SER A 108 -6.27 -0.42 12.44
CA SER A 108 -5.27 -1.08 13.31
C SER A 108 -5.52 -2.58 13.42
N ILE A 109 -6.77 -3.00 13.67
CA ILE A 109 -7.13 -4.42 13.77
C ILE A 109 -6.97 -5.12 12.42
N GLY A 110 -7.37 -4.46 11.33
CA GLY A 110 -7.16 -4.97 9.96
C GLY A 110 -5.68 -5.22 9.65
N GLY A 111 -4.81 -4.28 10.02
CA GLY A 111 -3.36 -4.41 9.89
C GLY A 111 -2.78 -5.54 10.74
N VAL A 112 -3.24 -5.72 11.98
CA VAL A 112 -2.80 -6.85 12.82
C VAL A 112 -3.22 -8.19 12.19
N ILE A 113 -4.46 -8.30 11.73
CA ILE A 113 -4.96 -9.52 11.08
C ILE A 113 -4.17 -9.83 9.81
N SER A 114 -3.84 -8.81 9.00
CA SER A 114 -3.07 -9.04 7.77
C SER A 114 -1.64 -9.46 8.03
N VAL A 115 -0.99 -8.93 9.07
CA VAL A 115 0.34 -9.39 9.50
C VAL A 115 0.30 -10.85 9.96
N LEU A 116 -0.74 -11.25 10.71
CA LEU A 116 -0.91 -12.66 11.10
C LEU A 116 -1.10 -13.58 9.89
N LEU A 117 -1.88 -13.14 8.90
CA LEU A 117 -2.04 -13.87 7.65
C LEU A 117 -0.75 -13.91 6.82
N LEU A 118 0.01 -12.82 6.79
CA LEU A 118 1.30 -12.75 6.11
C LEU A 118 2.29 -13.76 6.72
N ILE A 119 2.46 -13.75 8.05
CA ILE A 119 3.38 -14.65 8.76
C ILE A 119 3.00 -16.12 8.57
N THR A 120 1.71 -16.42 8.42
CA THR A 120 1.23 -17.81 8.26
C THR A 120 1.24 -18.28 6.81
N ILE A 121 0.80 -17.45 5.86
CA ILE A 121 0.61 -17.83 4.45
C ILE A 121 1.92 -17.70 3.66
N ALA A 122 2.70 -16.63 3.87
CA ALA A 122 3.89 -16.39 3.04
C ALA A 122 4.94 -17.51 3.12
N PRO A 123 5.26 -18.10 4.30
CA PRO A 123 6.18 -19.23 4.36
C PRO A 123 5.66 -20.50 3.68
N ILE A 124 4.34 -20.73 3.69
CA ILE A 124 3.71 -21.86 3.01
C ILE A 124 3.87 -21.69 1.50
N LEU A 125 3.60 -20.49 0.99
CA LEU A 125 3.74 -20.17 -0.42
C LEU A 125 5.21 -20.23 -0.86
N ALA A 126 6.13 -19.70 -0.06
CA ALA A 126 7.57 -19.78 -0.31
C ALA A 126 8.06 -21.24 -0.48
N LYS A 127 7.63 -22.16 0.39
CA LYS A 127 7.96 -23.60 0.27
C LYS A 127 7.45 -24.23 -1.02
N PHE A 128 6.27 -23.82 -1.48
CA PHE A 128 5.73 -24.28 -2.75
C PHE A 128 6.58 -23.78 -3.93
N THR A 129 6.98 -22.51 -3.87
CA THR A 129 7.76 -21.87 -4.94
C THR A 129 9.20 -22.38 -5.06
N LEU A 130 9.78 -22.93 -3.97
CA LEU A 130 11.08 -23.62 -4.03
C LEU A 130 11.06 -24.87 -4.93
N ARG A 131 9.87 -25.37 -5.31
CA ARG A 131 9.72 -26.51 -6.22
C ARG A 131 9.59 -26.09 -7.69
N PHE A 132 9.59 -24.79 -7.99
CA PHE A 132 9.41 -24.30 -9.34
C PHE A 132 10.64 -24.62 -10.20
N ALA A 133 10.38 -25.05 -11.43
CA ALA A 133 11.38 -25.24 -12.46
C ALA A 133 11.19 -24.20 -13.58
N ALA A 134 11.93 -24.36 -14.68
CA ALA A 134 11.90 -23.42 -15.79
C ALA A 134 10.48 -23.10 -16.32
N PRO A 135 9.55 -24.07 -16.47
CA PRO A 135 8.19 -23.78 -16.91
C PRO A 135 7.41 -22.88 -15.95
N GLU A 136 7.52 -23.12 -14.64
CA GLU A 136 6.81 -22.33 -13.63
C GLU A 136 7.38 -20.91 -13.52
N PHE A 137 8.71 -20.75 -13.63
CA PHE A 137 9.32 -19.41 -13.72
C PHE A 137 8.90 -18.66 -14.98
N PHE A 138 8.79 -19.34 -16.12
CA PHE A 138 8.24 -18.74 -17.32
C PHE A 138 6.79 -18.29 -17.14
N ALA A 139 5.94 -19.16 -16.56
CA ALA A 139 4.56 -18.82 -16.25
C ALA A 139 4.46 -17.64 -15.27
N LEU A 140 5.36 -17.58 -14.27
CA LEU A 140 5.44 -16.48 -13.31
C LEU A 140 5.84 -15.16 -13.98
N ALA A 141 6.77 -15.19 -14.93
CA ALA A 141 7.14 -14.01 -15.71
C ALA A 141 5.97 -13.51 -16.58
N VAL A 142 5.26 -14.42 -17.25
CA VAL A 142 4.04 -14.09 -18.02
C VAL A 142 2.95 -13.54 -17.11
N PHE A 143 2.80 -14.10 -15.90
CA PHE A 143 1.87 -13.61 -14.87
C PHE A 143 2.26 -12.20 -14.39
N GLY A 144 3.54 -11.95 -14.11
CA GLY A 144 4.05 -10.61 -13.79
C GLY A 144 3.73 -9.58 -14.88
N LEU A 145 3.93 -9.95 -16.14
CA LEU A 145 3.59 -9.09 -17.29
C LEU A 145 2.07 -8.86 -17.44
N SER A 146 1.25 -9.88 -17.17
CA SER A 146 -0.22 -9.73 -17.26
C SER A 146 -0.79 -8.82 -16.17
N ILE A 147 -0.13 -8.73 -15.01
CA ILE A 147 -0.52 -7.81 -13.93
C ILE A 147 -0.38 -6.35 -14.36
N ILE A 148 0.63 -6.02 -15.18
CA ILE A 148 0.78 -4.66 -15.73
C ILE A 148 -0.47 -4.27 -16.54
N ALA A 149 -1.02 -5.22 -17.29
CA ALA A 149 -2.27 -5.02 -18.03
C ALA A 149 -3.48 -4.85 -17.09
N SER A 150 -3.51 -5.57 -15.96
CA SER A 150 -4.58 -5.52 -14.96
C SER A 150 -4.61 -4.22 -14.16
N ILE A 151 -3.44 -3.64 -13.83
CA ILE A 151 -3.35 -2.40 -13.04
C ILE A 151 -3.85 -1.18 -13.82
N SER A 152 -3.87 -1.25 -15.15
CA SER A 152 -4.29 -0.16 -16.03
C SER A 152 -5.82 -0.03 -16.12
N ASN A 153 -6.42 0.29 -14.98
CA ASN A 153 -7.86 0.51 -14.82
C ASN A 153 -8.34 1.54 -15.86
N LYS A 154 -9.25 1.10 -16.75
CA LYS A 154 -9.91 1.81 -17.87
C LYS A 154 -9.29 1.68 -19.27
N ASN A 155 -8.01 1.36 -19.43
CA ASN A 155 -7.42 1.19 -20.77
C ASN A 155 -6.22 0.23 -20.75
N ILE A 156 -6.49 -1.02 -21.09
CA ILE A 156 -5.50 -2.11 -21.16
C ILE A 156 -4.37 -1.76 -22.14
N VAL A 157 -4.69 -1.13 -23.27
CA VAL A 157 -3.69 -0.77 -24.30
C VAL A 157 -2.69 0.23 -23.73
N LYS A 158 -3.15 1.28 -23.03
CA LYS A 158 -2.24 2.24 -22.38
C LYS A 158 -1.37 1.60 -21.31
N GLY A 159 -1.92 0.62 -20.58
CA GLY A 159 -1.18 -0.15 -19.58
C GLY A 159 -0.07 -0.98 -20.19
N LEU A 160 -0.40 -1.73 -21.23
CA LEU A 160 0.58 -2.50 -22.00
C LEU A 160 1.64 -1.60 -22.63
N MET A 161 1.26 -0.45 -23.20
CA MET A 161 2.22 0.53 -23.74
C MET A 161 3.16 1.06 -22.65
N ALA A 162 2.63 1.40 -21.46
CA ALA A 162 3.45 1.84 -20.33
C ALA A 162 4.38 0.71 -19.83
N GLY A 163 3.90 -0.53 -19.81
CA GLY A 163 4.69 -1.72 -19.49
C GLY A 163 5.84 -1.95 -20.47
N PHE A 164 5.55 -1.94 -21.77
CA PHE A 164 6.57 -2.04 -22.82
C PHE A 164 7.57 -0.90 -22.76
N PHE A 165 7.11 0.33 -22.51
CA PHE A 165 7.99 1.47 -22.32
C PHE A 165 8.91 1.28 -21.10
N GLY A 166 8.38 0.79 -19.99
CA GLY A 166 9.16 0.44 -18.81
C GLY A 166 10.19 -0.66 -19.09
N LEU A 167 9.85 -1.69 -19.87
CA LEU A 167 10.78 -2.74 -20.29
C LEU A 167 11.92 -2.19 -21.16
N ILE A 168 11.62 -1.26 -22.07
CA ILE A 168 12.64 -0.58 -22.87
C ILE A 168 13.59 0.19 -21.95
N ILE A 169 13.08 0.96 -21.00
CA ILE A 169 13.90 1.69 -20.02
C ILE A 169 14.77 0.72 -19.20
N ALA A 170 14.19 -0.38 -18.72
CA ALA A 170 14.91 -1.39 -17.94
C ALA A 170 16.00 -2.11 -18.75
N SER A 171 15.90 -2.11 -20.09
CA SER A 171 16.91 -2.69 -20.97
C SER A 171 18.08 -1.76 -21.30
N ILE A 172 18.05 -0.50 -20.85
CA ILE A 172 19.16 0.45 -21.00
C ILE A 172 20.31 0.02 -20.07
N GLY A 173 21.50 -0.17 -20.63
CA GLY A 173 22.71 -0.51 -19.88
C GLY A 173 23.36 -1.82 -20.34
N LEU A 174 24.24 -2.35 -19.50
CA LEU A 174 24.88 -3.64 -19.74
C LEU A 174 23.91 -4.78 -19.46
N ASP A 175 23.78 -5.69 -20.43
CA ASP A 175 23.05 -6.94 -20.19
C ASP A 175 23.76 -7.77 -19.09
N PRO A 176 23.04 -8.20 -18.04
CA PRO A 176 23.67 -8.85 -16.89
C PRO A 176 24.25 -10.25 -17.19
N ILE A 177 23.89 -10.86 -18.33
CA ILE A 177 24.34 -12.20 -18.72
C ILE A 177 25.51 -12.12 -19.71
N SER A 178 25.35 -11.33 -20.77
CA SER A 178 26.26 -11.24 -21.91
C SER A 178 27.20 -10.04 -21.85
N ALA A 179 27.01 -9.10 -20.91
CA ALA A 179 27.76 -7.85 -20.78
C ALA A 179 27.76 -6.98 -22.05
N ILE A 180 26.76 -7.16 -22.93
CA ILE A 180 26.60 -6.37 -24.14
C ILE A 180 25.87 -5.06 -23.81
N PRO A 181 26.38 -3.88 -24.23
CA PRO A 181 25.68 -2.61 -24.03
C PRO A 181 24.41 -2.55 -24.89
N ARG A 182 23.27 -2.20 -24.26
CA ARG A 182 21.98 -2.00 -24.93
C ARG A 182 21.49 -0.58 -24.68
N PHE A 183 21.07 0.10 -25.75
CA PHE A 183 20.51 1.46 -25.69
C PHE A 183 21.38 2.50 -24.94
N THR A 184 22.70 2.34 -24.96
CA THR A 184 23.64 3.25 -24.28
C THR A 184 24.05 4.45 -25.14
N PHE A 185 23.76 4.44 -26.44
CA PHE A 185 24.03 5.53 -27.38
C PHE A 185 25.46 6.11 -27.32
N GLY A 186 26.45 5.28 -26.97
CA GLY A 186 27.85 5.69 -26.82
C GLY A 186 28.16 6.52 -25.56
N ARG A 187 27.21 6.66 -24.63
CA ARG A 187 27.37 7.35 -23.35
C ARG A 187 27.75 6.36 -22.25
N THR A 188 28.86 6.63 -21.57
CA THR A 188 29.36 5.79 -20.46
C THR A 188 28.43 5.82 -19.25
N GLU A 189 27.72 6.93 -19.03
CA GLU A 189 26.76 7.10 -17.94
C GLU A 189 25.56 6.15 -18.07
N LEU A 190 25.24 5.72 -19.30
CA LEU A 190 24.16 4.80 -19.56
C LEU A 190 24.57 3.33 -19.43
N LEU A 191 25.86 3.01 -19.24
CA LEU A 191 26.31 1.62 -19.05
C LEU A 191 25.75 1.01 -17.75
N SER A 192 25.60 1.83 -16.70
CA SER A 192 24.94 1.45 -15.45
C SER A 192 23.41 1.42 -15.53
N GLY A 193 22.84 1.75 -16.70
CA GLY A 193 21.40 1.87 -16.91
C GLY A 193 20.80 3.11 -16.24
N VAL A 194 19.46 3.15 -16.21
CA VAL A 194 18.73 4.26 -15.57
C VAL A 194 18.69 4.04 -14.06
N ALA A 195 19.22 4.98 -13.30
CA ALA A 195 19.20 4.92 -11.85
C ALA A 195 17.76 4.91 -11.31
N PHE A 196 17.47 3.93 -10.44
CA PHE A 196 16.13 3.70 -9.92
C PHE A 196 15.58 4.88 -9.12
N ILE A 197 16.40 5.58 -8.32
CA ILE A 197 15.95 6.74 -7.52
C ILE A 197 15.42 7.86 -8.44
N PRO A 198 16.21 8.42 -9.38
CA PRO A 198 15.69 9.42 -10.31
C PRO A 198 14.43 8.96 -11.06
N LEU A 199 14.37 7.68 -11.44
CA LEU A 199 13.21 7.12 -12.12
C LEU A 199 11.95 7.16 -11.23
N MET A 200 12.04 6.68 -9.98
CA MET A 200 10.92 6.69 -9.03
C MET A 200 10.48 8.13 -8.69
N VAL A 201 11.44 9.03 -8.46
CA VAL A 201 11.14 10.45 -8.21
C VAL A 201 10.46 11.07 -9.44
N GLY A 202 10.94 10.78 -10.65
CA GLY A 202 10.34 11.25 -11.89
C GLY A 202 8.93 10.70 -12.14
N LEU A 203 8.67 9.44 -11.79
CA LEU A 203 7.39 8.75 -12.04
C LEU A 203 6.33 9.03 -10.97
N PHE A 204 6.70 9.15 -9.70
CA PHE A 204 5.76 9.27 -8.60
C PHE A 204 5.74 10.67 -7.96
N ALA A 205 6.88 11.37 -7.91
CA ALA A 205 6.97 12.66 -7.24
C ALA A 205 6.61 13.84 -8.14
N LEU A 206 7.26 13.95 -9.29
CA LEU A 206 7.06 15.09 -10.18
C LEU A 206 5.60 15.24 -10.65
N PRO A 207 4.90 14.17 -11.09
CA PRO A 207 3.50 14.32 -11.52
C PRO A 207 2.61 14.86 -10.40
N GLN A 208 2.84 14.42 -9.17
CA GLN A 208 2.06 14.88 -8.03
C GLN A 208 2.36 16.33 -7.66
N CYS A 209 3.62 16.76 -7.76
CA CYS A 209 3.98 18.17 -7.61
C CYS A 209 3.24 19.05 -8.62
N PHE A 210 3.14 18.63 -9.89
CA PHE A 210 2.42 19.39 -10.91
C PHE A 210 0.91 19.45 -10.66
N VAL A 211 0.29 18.33 -10.26
CA VAL A 211 -1.14 18.29 -9.91
C VAL A 211 -1.45 19.17 -8.70
N GLU A 212 -0.60 19.16 -7.67
CA GLU A 212 -0.84 20.00 -6.49
C GLU A 212 -0.60 21.48 -6.78
N MET A 213 0.34 21.82 -7.67
CA MET A 213 0.49 23.20 -8.16
C MET A 213 -0.78 23.71 -8.85
N GLU A 214 -1.49 22.86 -9.59
CA GLU A 214 -2.77 23.19 -10.22
C GLU A 214 -3.90 23.36 -9.18
N SER A 215 -3.85 22.58 -8.09
CA SER A 215 -4.90 22.52 -7.07
C SER A 215 -4.82 23.65 -6.03
N MET A 216 -3.70 24.38 -5.94
CA MET A 216 -3.48 25.50 -4.99
C MET A 216 -4.54 26.61 -5.07
N PHE A 217 -5.27 26.71 -6.18
CA PHE A 217 -6.30 27.75 -6.41
C PHE A 217 -7.72 27.35 -5.96
N LYS A 218 -7.93 26.17 -5.35
CA LYS A 218 -9.25 25.73 -4.87
C LYS A 218 -9.38 25.91 -3.35
N GLU A 219 -10.38 26.68 -2.91
CA GLU A 219 -10.72 26.78 -1.48
C GLU A 219 -11.09 25.40 -0.91
N LYS A 220 -10.40 24.97 0.14
CA LYS A 220 -10.74 23.77 0.91
C LYS A 220 -11.51 24.18 2.17
N THR A 221 -12.77 23.76 2.28
CA THR A 221 -13.57 23.97 3.49
C THR A 221 -13.06 23.06 4.61
N ILE A 222 -12.47 23.66 5.65
CA ILE A 222 -12.04 22.95 6.86
C ILE A 222 -13.20 22.99 7.87
N LEU A 223 -13.69 21.82 8.29
CA LEU A 223 -14.67 21.74 9.39
C LEU A 223 -14.04 22.25 10.70
N LYS A 224 -14.72 23.17 11.41
CA LYS A 224 -14.25 23.71 12.69
C LYS A 224 -14.50 22.73 13.85
N GLY A 225 -13.45 22.46 14.63
CA GLY A 225 -13.53 21.96 16.00
C GLY A 225 -13.81 20.46 16.17
N VAL A 226 -12.78 19.70 16.55
CA VAL A 226 -12.89 18.27 16.91
C VAL A 226 -13.17 18.13 18.41
N HIS A 227 -14.39 18.47 18.86
CA HIS A 227 -14.88 18.01 20.15
C HIS A 227 -16.04 17.04 19.91
N SER A 228 -15.71 15.75 19.86
CA SER A 228 -16.65 14.67 19.65
C SER A 228 -16.36 13.55 20.64
N LYS A 229 -17.42 12.93 21.17
CA LYS A 229 -17.30 11.68 21.91
C LYS A 229 -16.63 10.63 21.02
N LEU A 230 -15.74 9.84 21.61
CA LEU A 230 -15.15 8.67 20.97
C LEU A 230 -16.20 7.55 20.88
N ILE A 231 -15.91 6.54 20.06
CA ILE A 231 -16.72 5.31 20.00
C ILE A 231 -16.76 4.65 21.37
N ASN A 232 -17.95 4.22 21.80
CA ASN A 232 -18.08 3.49 23.07
C ASN A 232 -17.79 1.99 22.89
N PHE A 233 -17.56 1.28 23.99
CA PHE A 233 -17.19 -0.14 23.95
C PHE A 233 -18.27 -1.04 23.31
N LYS A 234 -19.56 -0.72 23.51
CA LYS A 234 -20.68 -1.49 22.93
C LYS A 234 -20.75 -1.31 21.41
N GLU A 235 -20.57 -0.07 20.94
CA GLU A 235 -20.50 0.27 19.53
C GLU A 235 -19.32 -0.44 18.87
N PHE A 236 -18.15 -0.42 19.51
CA PHE A 236 -16.98 -1.15 19.03
C PHE A 236 -17.24 -2.66 18.91
N LEU A 237 -17.81 -3.28 19.95
CA LEU A 237 -18.17 -4.71 19.91
C LEU A 237 -19.18 -5.02 18.79
N SER A 238 -20.08 -4.09 18.47
CA SER A 238 -21.08 -4.28 17.42
C SER A 238 -20.49 -4.29 16.00
N ILE A 239 -19.38 -3.58 15.78
CA ILE A 239 -18.69 -3.51 14.48
C ILE A 239 -17.53 -4.51 14.36
N LEU A 240 -17.09 -5.12 15.46
CA LEU A 240 -15.97 -6.06 15.47
C LEU A 240 -16.13 -7.23 14.49
N PRO A 241 -17.32 -7.87 14.34
CA PRO A 241 -17.50 -8.91 13.32
C PRO A 241 -17.30 -8.39 11.89
N THR A 242 -17.71 -7.15 11.62
CA THR A 242 -17.49 -6.48 10.33
C THR A 242 -16.00 -6.24 10.10
N ILE A 243 -15.28 -5.75 11.12
CA ILE A 243 -13.82 -5.54 11.05
C ILE A 243 -13.10 -6.84 10.69
N ILE A 244 -13.40 -7.94 11.39
CA ILE A 244 -12.74 -9.24 11.16
C ILE A 244 -13.04 -9.75 9.75
N LYS A 245 -14.32 -9.77 9.35
CA LYS A 245 -14.72 -10.23 8.01
C LYS A 245 -14.06 -9.39 6.91
N SER A 246 -14.08 -8.07 7.05
CA SER A 246 -13.50 -7.14 6.08
C SER A 246 -11.98 -7.22 6.05
N ALA A 247 -11.31 -7.44 7.18
CA ALA A 247 -9.87 -7.65 7.23
C ALA A 247 -9.44 -8.92 6.50
N LEU A 248 -10.17 -10.03 6.69
CA LEU A 248 -9.92 -11.26 5.93
C LEU A 248 -10.10 -11.02 4.43
N MET A 249 -11.21 -10.40 4.03
CA MET A 249 -11.46 -10.04 2.63
C MET A 249 -10.35 -9.14 2.06
N GLY A 250 -9.93 -8.13 2.82
CA GLY A 250 -8.88 -7.20 2.41
C GLY A 250 -7.53 -7.87 2.23
N ALA A 251 -7.14 -8.77 3.14
CA ALA A 251 -5.91 -9.54 3.00
C ALA A 251 -5.94 -10.47 1.77
N PHE A 252 -7.07 -11.15 1.51
CA PHE A 252 -7.22 -12.00 0.33
C PHE A 252 -7.21 -11.19 -0.97
N ILE A 253 -7.92 -10.07 -1.02
CA ILE A 253 -7.93 -9.18 -2.19
C ILE A 253 -6.54 -8.58 -2.40
N GLY A 254 -5.86 -8.15 -1.33
CA GLY A 254 -4.50 -7.62 -1.40
C GLY A 254 -3.49 -8.65 -1.91
N ALA A 255 -3.68 -9.93 -1.61
CA ALA A 255 -2.86 -11.00 -2.16
C ALA A 255 -3.07 -11.23 -3.66
N VAL A 256 -4.15 -10.71 -4.25
CA VAL A 256 -4.37 -10.71 -5.69
C VAL A 256 -3.58 -9.55 -6.32
N PRO A 257 -2.56 -9.85 -7.14
CA PRO A 257 -1.74 -8.79 -7.71
C PRO A 257 -2.53 -7.85 -8.61
N GLY A 258 -2.30 -6.55 -8.42
CA GLY A 258 -2.94 -5.48 -9.16
C GLY A 258 -4.35 -5.11 -8.69
N ALA A 259 -4.90 -5.80 -7.67
CA ALA A 259 -6.20 -5.45 -7.11
C ALA A 259 -6.13 -4.27 -6.13
N GLY A 260 -5.08 -4.20 -5.31
CA GLY A 260 -4.82 -3.09 -4.39
C GLY A 260 -5.85 -2.89 -3.27
N GLY A 261 -5.61 -1.85 -2.45
CA GLY A 261 -6.45 -1.52 -1.30
C GLY A 261 -7.77 -0.82 -1.65
N ASP A 262 -7.87 -0.21 -2.83
CA ASP A 262 -9.08 0.46 -3.31
C ASP A 262 -10.18 -0.55 -3.66
N ILE A 263 -9.87 -1.61 -4.41
CA ILE A 263 -10.82 -2.70 -4.66
C ILE A 263 -11.20 -3.38 -3.35
N ALA A 264 -10.25 -3.58 -2.44
CA ALA A 264 -10.52 -4.15 -1.12
C ALA A 264 -11.53 -3.31 -0.32
N ALA A 265 -11.30 -1.99 -0.25
CA ALA A 265 -12.15 -1.05 0.48
C ALA A 265 -13.57 -1.00 -0.08
N PHE A 266 -13.73 -0.83 -1.39
CA PHE A 266 -15.05 -0.76 -2.03
C PHE A 266 -15.80 -2.09 -1.94
N THR A 267 -15.11 -3.20 -2.14
CA THR A 267 -15.71 -4.55 -2.00
C THR A 267 -16.19 -4.79 -0.57
N ALA A 268 -15.38 -4.46 0.43
CA ALA A 268 -15.75 -4.60 1.83
C ALA A 268 -16.93 -3.68 2.22
N TYR A 269 -16.96 -2.43 1.74
CA TYR A 269 -18.08 -1.53 1.94
C TYR A 269 -19.39 -2.10 1.34
N ASN A 270 -19.33 -2.57 0.10
CA ASN A 270 -20.48 -3.18 -0.58
C ASN A 270 -20.96 -4.45 0.12
N GLU A 271 -20.04 -5.28 0.62
CA GLU A 271 -20.37 -6.47 1.38
C GLU A 271 -21.01 -6.13 2.73
N ALA A 272 -20.51 -5.12 3.43
CA ALA A 272 -21.11 -4.65 4.68
C ALA A 272 -22.52 -4.10 4.43
N LYS A 273 -22.70 -3.32 3.36
CA LYS A 273 -24.00 -2.79 2.94
C LYS A 273 -24.98 -3.90 2.54
N ARG A 274 -24.50 -4.96 1.88
CA ARG A 274 -25.33 -6.12 1.51
C ARG A 274 -25.84 -6.89 2.72
N ASN A 275 -25.04 -6.95 3.78
CA ASN A 275 -25.39 -7.61 5.04
C ASN A 275 -26.02 -6.63 6.06
N ALA A 276 -26.42 -5.44 5.63
CA ALA A 276 -26.99 -4.42 6.49
C ALA A 276 -28.35 -4.86 7.04
N LYS A 277 -28.59 -4.56 8.32
CA LYS A 277 -29.92 -4.71 8.93
C LYS A 277 -30.85 -3.59 8.45
N LYS A 278 -32.16 -3.78 8.66
CA LYS A 278 -33.22 -2.84 8.21
C LYS A 278 -33.08 -1.44 8.80
N ASP A 279 -32.47 -1.31 9.97
CA ASP A 279 -32.19 -0.07 10.70
C ASP A 279 -30.85 0.59 10.33
N GLU A 280 -29.95 -0.12 9.65
CA GLU A 280 -28.61 0.36 9.29
C GLU A 280 -28.66 1.13 7.96
N ARG A 281 -28.27 2.42 8.00
CA ARG A 281 -28.38 3.34 6.85
C ARG A 281 -27.01 3.80 6.38
N PHE A 282 -26.41 3.02 5.48
CA PHE A 282 -25.14 3.33 4.81
C PHE A 282 -25.22 4.63 3.99
N GLY A 283 -24.12 5.37 3.93
CA GLY A 283 -24.05 6.72 3.36
C GLY A 283 -24.65 7.81 4.25
N THR A 284 -25.03 7.49 5.49
CA THR A 284 -25.60 8.45 6.44
C THR A 284 -24.82 8.52 7.74
N GLY A 285 -23.58 8.01 7.80
CA GLY A 285 -22.76 7.99 9.01
C GLY A 285 -22.85 6.70 9.80
N GLU A 286 -23.11 5.58 9.12
CA GLU A 286 -23.12 4.25 9.73
C GLU A 286 -21.70 3.79 10.08
N LEU A 287 -21.49 3.29 11.30
CA LEU A 287 -20.15 2.91 11.77
C LEU A 287 -19.57 1.74 10.96
N LYS A 288 -20.43 0.80 10.54
CA LYS A 288 -20.02 -0.31 9.66
C LYS A 288 -19.55 0.18 8.28
N GLY A 289 -20.09 1.30 7.81
CA GLY A 289 -19.68 1.96 6.56
C GLY A 289 -18.28 2.58 6.62
N ILE A 290 -17.75 2.82 7.83
CA ILE A 290 -16.35 3.23 8.06
C ILE A 290 -15.50 1.99 8.36
N ALA A 291 -15.97 1.13 9.26
CA ALA A 291 -15.20 -0.01 9.76
C ALA A 291 -14.84 -1.02 8.67
N ALA A 292 -15.76 -1.31 7.75
CA ALA A 292 -15.54 -2.27 6.67
C ALA A 292 -14.45 -1.84 5.67
N PRO A 293 -14.55 -0.67 5.02
CA PRO A 293 -13.51 -0.24 4.08
C PRO A 293 -12.15 -0.04 4.76
N GLU A 294 -12.12 0.50 5.99
CA GLU A 294 -10.87 0.76 6.73
C GLU A 294 -10.14 -0.54 7.11
N ALA A 295 -10.88 -1.51 7.65
CA ALA A 295 -10.29 -2.82 7.99
C ALA A 295 -9.76 -3.53 6.75
N ALA A 296 -10.50 -3.50 5.63
CA ALA A 296 -10.08 -4.16 4.39
C ALA A 296 -8.89 -3.44 3.73
N ASN A 297 -8.92 -2.11 3.68
CA ASN A 297 -7.86 -1.26 3.13
C ASN A 297 -6.53 -1.51 3.86
N ASN A 298 -6.53 -1.46 5.19
CA ASN A 298 -5.28 -1.66 5.91
C ASN A 298 -4.87 -3.14 5.95
N ALA A 299 -5.82 -4.07 5.87
CA ALA A 299 -5.50 -5.48 5.76
C ALA A 299 -4.90 -5.87 4.39
N SER A 300 -5.22 -5.13 3.32
CA SER A 300 -4.64 -5.40 2.00
C SER A 300 -3.13 -5.15 1.98
N THR A 301 -2.59 -4.32 2.87
CA THR A 301 -1.14 -4.05 2.95
C THR A 301 -0.34 -5.32 3.21
N GLY A 302 -0.70 -6.09 4.25
CA GLY A 302 -0.09 -7.40 4.53
C GLY A 302 -0.43 -8.44 3.47
N GLY A 303 -1.63 -8.38 2.88
CA GLY A 303 -2.01 -9.23 1.75
C GLY A 303 -1.09 -9.05 0.54
N ALA A 304 -0.83 -7.81 0.14
CA ALA A 304 0.03 -7.44 -0.99
C ALA A 304 1.50 -7.84 -0.77
N MET A 305 1.94 -7.94 0.49
CA MET A 305 3.27 -8.42 0.83
C MET A 305 3.44 -9.93 0.62
N ILE A 306 2.36 -10.73 0.64
CA ILE A 306 2.44 -12.18 0.44
C ILE A 306 3.05 -12.53 -0.93
N PRO A 307 2.47 -12.12 -2.08
CA PRO A 307 3.06 -12.40 -3.39
C PRO A 307 4.38 -11.65 -3.60
N LEU A 308 4.56 -10.46 -3.00
CA LEU A 308 5.82 -9.73 -3.10
C LEU A 308 6.98 -10.53 -2.52
N LEU A 309 6.86 -10.98 -1.28
CA LEU A 309 7.95 -11.66 -0.58
C LEU A 309 8.18 -13.08 -1.10
N SER A 310 7.11 -13.79 -1.50
CA SER A 310 7.19 -15.18 -1.93
C SER A 310 7.51 -15.35 -3.42
N LEU A 311 7.02 -14.46 -4.29
CA LEU A 311 7.10 -14.58 -5.74
C LEU A 311 7.83 -13.42 -6.42
N ALA A 312 8.26 -12.39 -5.67
CA ALA A 312 8.75 -11.13 -6.22
C ALA A 312 7.73 -10.41 -7.11
N VAL A 313 6.43 -10.66 -6.89
CA VAL A 313 5.34 -10.06 -7.67
C VAL A 313 4.62 -9.04 -6.81
N PRO A 314 4.63 -7.74 -7.18
CA PRO A 314 3.99 -6.72 -6.38
C PRO A 314 2.47 -6.90 -6.36
N GLY A 315 1.86 -6.78 -5.17
CA GLY A 315 0.41 -6.81 -5.00
C GLY A 315 -0.29 -5.53 -5.47
N ASP A 316 0.43 -4.40 -5.40
CA ASP A 316 -0.05 -3.05 -5.72
C ASP A 316 1.12 -2.10 -6.03
N SER A 317 0.82 -0.82 -6.26
CA SER A 317 1.84 0.20 -6.57
C SER A 317 2.83 0.44 -5.42
N ASN A 318 2.42 0.29 -4.16
CA ASN A 318 3.28 0.51 -2.99
C ASN A 318 4.31 -0.61 -2.86
N THR A 319 3.85 -1.85 -3.03
CA THR A 319 4.70 -3.04 -3.04
C THR A 319 5.63 -3.10 -4.25
N ALA A 320 5.27 -2.48 -5.38
CA ALA A 320 6.19 -2.29 -6.51
C ALA A 320 7.36 -1.36 -6.18
N VAL A 321 7.11 -0.25 -5.47
CA VAL A 321 8.18 0.64 -4.97
C VAL A 321 9.05 -0.09 -3.93
N LEU A 322 8.43 -0.85 -3.02
CA LEU A 322 9.16 -1.70 -2.06
C LEU A 322 10.04 -2.74 -2.76
N LEU A 323 9.55 -3.42 -3.80
CA LEU A 323 10.32 -4.40 -4.56
C LEU A 323 11.63 -3.80 -5.09
N GLY A 324 11.55 -2.64 -5.74
CA GLY A 324 12.74 -1.96 -6.24
C GLY A 324 13.67 -1.48 -5.13
N GLY A 325 13.10 -1.04 -3.99
CA GLY A 325 13.88 -0.75 -2.79
C GLY A 325 14.65 -1.95 -2.24
N LEU A 326 14.00 -3.10 -2.15
CA LEU A 326 14.61 -4.36 -1.70
C LEU A 326 15.78 -4.76 -2.60
N ILE A 327 15.60 -4.69 -3.92
CA ILE A 327 16.65 -5.02 -4.90
C ILE A 327 17.88 -4.12 -4.70
N ILE A 328 17.69 -2.81 -4.46
CA ILE A 328 18.81 -1.88 -4.23
C ILE A 328 19.54 -2.16 -2.92
N MET A 329 18.80 -2.61 -1.89
CA MET A 329 19.39 -3.02 -0.62
C MET A 329 20.09 -4.40 -0.71
N GLY A 330 20.17 -5.01 -1.90
CA GLY A 330 20.76 -6.33 -2.10
C GLY A 330 19.89 -7.47 -1.57
N LEU A 331 18.61 -7.20 -1.30
CA LEU A 331 17.62 -8.23 -0.97
C LEU A 331 17.00 -8.72 -2.27
N GLN A 332 16.84 -10.03 -2.40
CA GLN A 332 16.23 -10.64 -3.58
C GLN A 332 14.92 -11.30 -3.17
N PRO A 333 13.77 -10.59 -3.28
CA PRO A 333 12.48 -11.16 -2.98
C PRO A 333 12.18 -12.38 -3.83
N GLY A 334 11.34 -13.27 -3.31
CA GLY A 334 11.03 -14.53 -3.96
C GLY A 334 11.37 -15.75 -3.08
N PRO A 335 11.42 -16.94 -3.69
CA PRO A 335 11.48 -18.22 -2.97
C PRO A 335 12.71 -18.34 -2.06
N LEU A 336 13.81 -17.71 -2.47
CA LEU A 336 15.11 -17.76 -1.79
C LEU A 336 15.22 -16.76 -0.62
N LEU A 337 14.35 -15.74 -0.55
CA LEU A 337 14.38 -14.73 0.50
C LEU A 337 14.20 -15.37 1.89
N PHE A 338 13.25 -16.30 2.00
CA PHE A 338 12.93 -17.00 3.25
C PHE A 338 13.99 -18.02 3.68
N THR A 339 14.89 -18.44 2.78
CA THR A 339 15.96 -19.40 3.10
C THR A 339 17.30 -18.70 3.34
N GLN A 340 17.60 -17.63 2.61
CA GLN A 340 18.87 -16.92 2.67
C GLN A 340 18.87 -15.73 3.62
N GLN A 341 17.70 -15.12 3.89
CA GLN A 341 17.57 -13.86 4.62
C GLN A 341 16.42 -13.90 5.66
N SER A 342 16.22 -15.05 6.29
CA SER A 342 15.18 -15.28 7.32
C SER A 342 15.29 -14.40 8.56
N ASP A 343 16.43 -13.74 8.78
CA ASP A 343 16.61 -12.77 9.87
C ASP A 343 15.92 -11.41 9.61
N ILE A 344 15.51 -11.15 8.36
CA ILE A 344 14.93 -9.89 7.90
C ILE A 344 13.41 -10.01 7.69
N VAL A 345 12.91 -11.22 7.38
CA VAL A 345 11.53 -11.50 6.94
C VAL A 345 10.76 -12.32 7.96
#